data_AF-A0A8H7MDB2-F1
#
_entry.id   AF-A0A8H7MDB2-F1
#
_cell.length_a   1.000
_cell.length_b   1.000
_cell.length_c   1.000
_cell.angle_alpha   90.00
_cell.angle_beta   90.00
_cell.angle_gamma   90.00
#
_symmetry.space_group_name_H-M   'P 1'
#
loop_
_entity.id
_entity.type
_entity.pdbx_description
1 polymer ?
#
loop_
_entity_poly.entity_id
_entity_poly.type
_entity_poly.pdbx_seq_one_letter_code
_entity_poly.pdbx_strand_id
1 'polypeptide(L)'
;MNMFTEFLPCITEKRLQVQQGRTGLLGATIYFTNGTSWRLTKALTEPKYQQADPPFEARQVFECSRVCDPDGSYAAVDVAVVKVKYQVRGTEESIAFLEENLHDCQARFERPLDSRRQKKAQKPLLHARKLIGLAMQPVETPHRYTLDEIKALRHFRDTNCAHTPHFIDSTTYQLPPGVDQQSIIGGFVTFILISKMPGERLVHAEFWGKTAEEREKIRRAFKEALLDVWSQGIVPFDCAMLNIIWDREGSKCYIVDFEDYAAGNFEDVETIWNESLKARRSFNIVAEKSAVKAYAVLYKLVLWCEKPIVVIDGSGASSGLLGATIGFPDGSRWRLRSALTGRKYQQGEPPFECRQVFECVCVCDPGNLYSEAKSAIIKVKYQVEGLEESLWFYAHYISECRKALFGDCGSVSHKRKLEDLEKVEELCYPATHPVVIPHQYTSNEIIALWRLCKTSCVHSPQFMNNAMDCLMSGIDTQGMVGGFVVFILMTKVPGVQLSREILQSKTIEERNVIRKAFKTALLELWKRRIEPEDCALRNLMWDDEQRKCYIVDFEDWSNLKTPLAKKYWEDSFWGDWGLSEELGLN
;
A
#
# COMPACT_ATOMS: atom_id res chain seq x y z
N MET A 1 35.88 -56.18 25.00
CA MET A 1 34.64 -56.34 25.79
C MET A 1 34.71 -55.34 26.93
N ASN A 2 33.75 -54.41 27.00
CA ASN A 2 33.61 -53.27 27.95
C ASN A 2 34.47 -52.00 27.73
N MET A 3 34.08 -51.17 26.74
CA MET A 3 34.38 -49.72 26.68
C MET A 3 33.32 -48.96 25.85
N PHE A 4 32.03 -49.15 26.13
CA PHE A 4 30.95 -48.38 25.47
C PHE A 4 29.74 -48.26 26.41
N THR A 5 29.80 -47.41 27.44
CA THR A 5 28.62 -47.15 28.29
C THR A 5 28.60 -45.82 29.06
N GLU A 6 29.33 -44.76 28.65
CA GLU A 6 29.32 -43.49 29.42
C GLU A 6 29.22 -42.17 28.62
N PHE A 7 28.60 -42.17 27.43
CA PHE A 7 28.19 -40.91 26.78
C PHE A 7 26.79 -41.02 26.20
N LEU A 8 25.76 -40.91 27.04
CA LEU A 8 24.39 -40.55 26.62
C LEU A 8 23.54 -40.08 27.81
N PRO A 9 23.70 -38.83 28.30
CA PRO A 9 22.67 -38.18 29.08
C PRO A 9 22.22 -36.90 28.36
N CYS A 10 21.49 -37.00 27.22
CA CYS A 10 20.94 -35.78 26.60
C CYS A 10 19.73 -35.98 25.68
N ILE A 11 18.95 -37.05 25.86
CA ILE A 11 17.68 -37.25 25.12
C ILE A 11 16.55 -37.64 26.07
N THR A 12 16.47 -36.97 27.22
CA THR A 12 15.32 -37.06 28.14
C THR A 12 14.57 -35.74 28.08
N GLU A 13 13.39 -35.78 27.44
CA GLU A 13 12.41 -34.70 27.26
C GLU A 13 12.98 -33.30 26.96
N LYS A 14 12.98 -32.92 25.67
CA LYS A 14 13.27 -31.55 25.20
C LYS A 14 12.22 -30.56 25.74
N ARG A 15 12.31 -30.16 27.01
CA ARG A 15 11.50 -29.08 27.58
C ARG A 15 12.27 -27.76 27.42
N LEU A 16 11.56 -26.73 26.95
CA LEU A 16 12.08 -25.37 26.90
C LEU A 16 12.45 -24.91 28.32
N GLN A 17 13.74 -24.63 28.56
CA GLN A 17 14.22 -24.17 29.87
C GLN A 17 14.13 -22.64 29.94
N VAL A 18 13.07 -22.14 30.58
CA VAL A 18 12.93 -20.72 30.92
C VAL A 18 13.43 -20.52 32.36
N GLN A 19 14.20 -19.44 32.60
CA GLN A 19 14.67 -19.13 33.96
C GLN A 19 13.48 -18.78 34.86
N GLN A 20 13.30 -19.53 35.96
CA GLN A 20 12.24 -19.26 36.93
C GLN A 20 12.35 -17.82 37.48
N GLY A 21 11.23 -17.09 37.46
CA GLY A 21 11.13 -15.73 38.01
C GLY A 21 11.42 -14.60 37.01
N ARG A 22 11.70 -14.88 35.73
CA ARG A 22 11.79 -13.87 34.68
C ARG A 22 10.64 -14.04 33.67
N THR A 23 9.98 -12.94 33.34
CA THR A 23 8.98 -12.90 32.26
C THR A 23 9.68 -12.86 30.91
N GLY A 24 9.15 -13.57 29.92
CA GLY A 24 9.68 -13.60 28.56
C GLY A 24 10.73 -14.69 28.29
N LEU A 25 11.30 -14.65 27.09
CA LEU A 25 12.21 -15.68 26.59
C LEU A 25 13.70 -15.29 26.69
N LEU A 26 14.02 -14.07 27.10
CA LEU A 26 15.40 -13.61 27.21
C LEU A 26 16.19 -14.47 28.21
N GLY A 27 17.35 -14.99 27.77
CA GLY A 27 18.18 -15.91 28.54
C GLY A 27 17.81 -17.39 28.39
N ALA A 28 16.68 -17.73 27.73
CA ALA A 28 16.32 -19.11 27.45
C ALA A 28 17.35 -19.78 26.53
N THR A 29 17.59 -21.08 26.75
CA THR A 29 18.43 -21.91 25.87
C THR A 29 17.55 -22.84 25.05
N ILE A 30 17.66 -22.75 23.74
CA ILE A 30 16.83 -23.44 22.75
C ILE A 30 17.65 -24.56 22.13
N TYR A 31 17.08 -25.77 22.05
CA TYR A 31 17.72 -26.93 21.43
C TYR A 31 17.12 -27.20 20.05
N PHE A 32 17.93 -27.23 19.02
CA PHE A 32 17.46 -27.40 17.64
C PHE A 32 17.45 -28.87 17.22
N THR A 33 16.89 -29.16 16.06
CA THR A 33 16.79 -30.54 15.53
C THR A 33 18.14 -31.04 15.01
N ASN A 34 19.00 -30.13 14.55
CA ASN A 34 20.38 -30.40 14.16
C ASN A 34 21.36 -30.65 15.33
N GLY A 35 20.86 -30.78 16.57
CA GLY A 35 21.69 -31.02 17.76
C GLY A 35 22.37 -29.79 18.36
N THR A 36 22.31 -28.62 17.71
CA THR A 36 22.85 -27.38 18.26
C THR A 36 21.96 -26.82 19.37
N SER A 37 22.53 -25.99 20.24
CA SER A 37 21.74 -25.20 21.21
C SER A 37 22.22 -23.75 21.29
N TRP A 38 21.27 -22.84 21.49
CA TRP A 38 21.51 -21.40 21.41
C TRP A 38 20.79 -20.67 22.55
N ARG A 39 21.48 -19.71 23.17
CA ARG A 39 20.93 -18.89 24.26
C ARG A 39 20.51 -17.53 23.73
N LEU A 40 19.27 -17.13 23.99
CA LEU A 40 18.75 -15.80 23.62
C LEU A 40 19.42 -14.73 24.50
N THR A 41 20.19 -13.82 23.89
CA THR A 41 21.06 -12.87 24.63
C THR A 41 20.54 -11.44 24.61
N LYS A 42 19.81 -11.03 23.56
CA LYS A 42 19.30 -9.66 23.43
C LYS A 42 18.00 -9.66 22.61
N ALA A 43 16.97 -8.97 23.09
CA ALA A 43 15.78 -8.69 22.28
C ALA A 43 16.10 -7.62 21.24
N LEU A 44 15.80 -7.89 19.98
CA LEU A 44 15.98 -6.95 18.86
C LEU A 44 14.68 -6.24 18.49
N THR A 45 13.53 -6.80 18.91
CA THR A 45 12.22 -6.17 18.76
C THR A 45 11.40 -6.37 20.02
N GLU A 46 10.44 -5.48 20.22
CA GLU A 46 9.30 -5.75 21.11
C GLU A 46 8.39 -6.84 20.51
N PRO A 47 7.57 -7.53 21.34
CA PRO A 47 6.52 -8.41 20.85
C PRO A 47 5.54 -7.66 19.96
N LYS A 48 5.23 -8.23 18.79
CA LYS A 48 4.15 -7.77 17.90
C LYS A 48 3.11 -8.85 17.75
N TYR A 49 1.83 -8.47 17.77
CA TYR A 49 0.70 -9.42 17.76
C TYR A 49 -0.01 -9.40 16.40
N GLN A 50 -0.22 -10.58 15.83
CA GLN A 50 -1.06 -10.82 14.66
C GLN A 50 -2.41 -11.37 15.14
N GLN A 51 -3.45 -10.56 15.02
CA GLN A 51 -4.81 -10.85 15.49
C GLN A 51 -5.83 -10.98 14.34
N ALA A 52 -5.35 -11.03 13.09
CA ALA A 52 -6.21 -11.10 11.91
C ALA A 52 -6.81 -12.49 11.71
N ASP A 53 -5.99 -13.55 11.77
CA ASP A 53 -6.40 -14.93 11.50
C ASP A 53 -5.91 -15.88 12.60
N PRO A 54 -6.78 -16.74 13.17
CA PRO A 54 -6.34 -17.71 14.16
C PRO A 54 -5.72 -18.98 13.52
N PRO A 55 -4.74 -19.63 14.18
CA PRO A 55 -4.25 -19.33 15.52
C PRO A 55 -3.49 -17.99 15.55
N PHE A 56 -3.83 -17.16 16.52
CA PHE A 56 -3.21 -15.84 16.67
C PHE A 56 -1.78 -16.01 17.17
N GLU A 57 -0.89 -15.17 16.67
CA GLU A 57 0.54 -15.28 16.92
C GLU A 57 1.08 -13.97 17.48
N ALA A 58 1.99 -14.07 18.44
CA ALA A 58 2.94 -13.01 18.70
C ALA A 58 4.30 -13.37 18.08
N ARG A 59 5.01 -12.34 17.62
CA ARG A 59 6.35 -12.46 17.05
C ARG A 59 7.34 -11.57 17.77
N GLN A 60 8.53 -12.09 18.03
CA GLN A 60 9.65 -11.35 18.60
C GLN A 60 10.97 -11.85 18.02
N VAL A 61 11.93 -10.94 17.81
CA VAL A 61 13.25 -11.28 17.27
C VAL A 61 14.31 -11.10 18.35
N PHE A 62 15.20 -12.07 18.47
CA PHE A 62 16.32 -12.05 19.41
C PHE A 62 17.65 -12.25 18.70
N GLU A 63 18.69 -11.61 19.21
CA GLU A 63 20.06 -12.09 19.04
C GLU A 63 20.28 -13.28 19.99
N CYS A 64 21.07 -14.25 19.53
CA CYS A 64 21.42 -15.41 20.33
C CYS A 64 22.90 -15.78 20.16
N SER A 65 23.43 -16.46 21.17
CA SER A 65 24.79 -17.00 21.19
C SER A 65 24.75 -18.53 21.23
N ARG A 66 25.69 -19.15 20.52
CA ARG A 66 25.80 -20.61 20.48
C ARG A 66 26.28 -21.15 21.82
N VAL A 67 25.63 -22.20 22.31
CA VAL A 67 25.98 -22.90 23.56
C VAL A 67 26.62 -24.25 23.28
N CYS A 68 26.07 -25.00 22.33
CA CYS A 68 26.58 -26.30 21.92
C CYS A 68 26.45 -26.49 20.41
N ASP A 69 27.47 -27.09 19.79
CA ASP A 69 27.54 -27.47 18.38
C ASP A 69 28.37 -28.75 18.25
N PRO A 70 27.76 -29.92 18.47
CA PRO A 70 28.50 -31.18 18.64
C PRO A 70 29.31 -31.56 17.40
N ASP A 71 28.82 -31.22 16.22
CA ASP A 71 29.44 -31.58 14.94
C ASP A 71 30.36 -30.47 14.40
N GLY A 72 30.49 -29.35 15.12
CA GLY A 72 31.30 -28.20 14.72
C GLY A 72 30.86 -27.54 13.41
N SER A 73 29.66 -27.84 12.92
CA SER A 73 29.16 -27.39 11.61
C SER A 73 28.97 -25.88 11.54
N TYR A 74 28.87 -25.22 12.70
CA TYR A 74 28.68 -23.79 12.81
C TYR A 74 29.82 -23.12 13.58
N ALA A 75 31.02 -23.73 13.60
CA ALA A 75 32.22 -23.24 14.30
C ALA A 75 32.50 -21.75 14.09
N ALA A 76 32.20 -21.21 12.90
CA ALA A 76 32.42 -19.81 12.53
C ALA A 76 31.28 -18.84 12.91
N VAL A 77 30.16 -19.33 13.45
CA VAL A 77 28.98 -18.52 13.77
C VAL A 77 28.77 -18.49 15.29
N ASP A 78 29.29 -17.45 15.93
CA ASP A 78 29.13 -17.28 17.39
C ASP A 78 27.84 -16.56 17.76
N VAL A 79 27.33 -15.73 16.84
CA VAL A 79 26.12 -14.93 17.02
C VAL A 79 25.16 -15.16 15.85
N ALA A 80 23.91 -15.44 16.17
CA ALA A 80 22.83 -15.63 15.21
C ALA A 80 21.57 -14.87 15.63
N VAL A 81 20.54 -14.92 14.80
CA VAL A 81 19.22 -14.35 15.09
C VAL A 81 18.19 -15.46 15.20
N VAL A 82 17.30 -15.35 16.19
CA VAL A 82 16.15 -16.23 16.33
C VAL A 82 14.89 -15.39 16.22
N LYS A 83 14.05 -15.69 15.22
CA LYS A 83 12.68 -15.20 15.16
C LYS A 83 11.81 -16.20 15.92
N VAL A 84 11.15 -15.72 16.97
CA VAL A 84 10.23 -16.51 17.77
C VAL A 84 8.82 -16.15 17.39
N LYS A 85 8.00 -17.16 17.11
CA LYS A 85 6.55 -17.01 16.91
C LYS A 85 5.82 -17.96 17.87
N TYR A 86 4.87 -17.46 18.64
CA TYR A 86 4.14 -18.26 19.63
C TYR A 86 2.66 -17.94 19.65
N GLN A 87 1.87 -18.95 20.04
CA GLN A 87 0.42 -18.81 20.11
C GLN A 87 0.03 -17.85 21.22
N VAL A 88 -0.83 -16.90 20.88
CA VAL A 88 -1.46 -15.98 21.83
C VAL A 88 -2.97 -16.09 21.77
N ARG A 89 -3.62 -15.63 22.83
CA ARG A 89 -5.06 -15.50 22.90
C ARG A 89 -5.51 -14.36 21.99
N GLY A 90 -6.71 -14.53 21.44
CA GLY A 90 -7.42 -13.41 20.84
C GLY A 90 -7.60 -12.27 21.83
N THR A 91 -7.62 -11.04 21.33
CA THR A 91 -8.11 -9.90 22.11
C THR A 91 -9.57 -10.13 22.51
N GLU A 92 -10.08 -9.43 23.53
CA GLU A 92 -11.50 -9.52 23.91
C GLU A 92 -12.42 -9.24 22.71
N GLU A 93 -12.07 -8.27 21.87
CA GLU A 93 -12.78 -7.93 20.65
C GLU A 93 -12.74 -9.08 19.62
N SER A 94 -11.55 -9.65 19.37
CA SER A 94 -11.39 -10.77 18.43
C SER A 94 -12.12 -12.03 18.91
N ILE A 95 -12.10 -12.31 20.21
CA ILE A 95 -12.81 -13.46 20.81
C ILE A 95 -14.31 -13.24 20.74
N ALA A 96 -14.80 -12.07 21.15
CA ALA A 96 -16.22 -11.72 21.05
C ALA A 96 -16.73 -11.88 19.61
N PHE A 97 -15.96 -11.41 18.62
CA PHE A 97 -16.27 -11.59 17.20
C PHE A 97 -16.40 -13.08 16.81
N LEU A 98 -15.47 -13.94 17.26
CA LEU A 98 -15.50 -15.36 16.95
C LEU A 98 -16.62 -16.12 17.70
N GLU A 99 -16.91 -15.75 18.95
CA GLU A 99 -17.99 -16.32 19.76
C GLU A 99 -19.36 -15.96 19.16
N GLU A 100 -19.53 -14.71 18.74
CA GLU A 100 -20.74 -14.24 18.10
C GLU A 100 -20.96 -14.97 16.77
N ASN A 101 -19.93 -15.09 15.92
CA ASN A 101 -19.99 -15.89 14.68
C ASN A 101 -20.35 -17.37 14.96
N LEU A 102 -19.79 -17.97 16.01
CA LEU A 102 -20.13 -19.33 16.42
C LEU A 102 -21.61 -19.45 16.83
N HIS A 103 -22.07 -18.56 17.70
CA HIS A 103 -23.47 -18.51 18.15
C HIS A 103 -24.41 -18.40 16.95
N ASP A 104 -24.06 -17.55 15.99
CA ASP A 104 -24.82 -17.30 14.78
C ASP A 104 -24.89 -18.50 13.84
N CYS A 105 -23.76 -19.18 13.65
CA CYS A 105 -23.71 -20.43 12.90
C CYS A 105 -24.57 -21.51 13.59
N GLN A 106 -24.55 -21.57 14.92
CA GLN A 106 -25.29 -22.56 15.69
C GLN A 106 -26.81 -22.32 15.62
N ALA A 107 -27.25 -21.07 15.80
CA ALA A 107 -28.65 -20.70 15.67
C ALA A 107 -29.22 -21.04 14.27
N ARG A 108 -28.41 -20.94 13.21
CA ARG A 108 -28.83 -21.34 11.85
C ARG A 108 -28.91 -22.83 11.64
N PHE A 109 -28.02 -23.58 12.28
CA PHE A 109 -28.02 -25.03 12.21
C PHE A 109 -29.24 -25.64 12.95
N GLU A 110 -29.68 -25.01 14.05
CA GLU A 110 -30.81 -25.45 14.88
C GLU A 110 -32.19 -25.13 14.29
N ARG A 111 -32.27 -24.24 13.28
CA ARG A 111 -33.55 -23.95 12.61
C ARG A 111 -34.10 -25.19 11.89
N PRO A 112 -35.43 -25.37 11.85
CA PRO A 112 -36.05 -26.42 11.03
C PRO A 112 -35.73 -26.16 9.55
N LEU A 113 -34.79 -26.92 9.01
CA LEU A 113 -34.33 -26.82 7.63
C LEU A 113 -34.50 -28.17 6.93
N ASP A 114 -34.73 -28.15 5.63
CA ASP A 114 -34.64 -29.36 4.83
C ASP A 114 -33.21 -29.94 4.89
N SER A 115 -33.09 -31.25 4.64
CA SER A 115 -31.82 -31.99 4.78
C SER A 115 -30.68 -31.44 3.92
N ARG A 116 -30.97 -30.78 2.79
CA ARG A 116 -29.96 -30.16 1.92
C ARG A 116 -29.44 -28.87 2.54
N ARG A 117 -30.32 -28.03 3.08
CA ARG A 117 -29.95 -26.78 3.78
C ARG A 117 -29.20 -27.05 5.07
N GLN A 118 -29.59 -28.09 5.81
CA GLN A 118 -28.89 -28.49 7.05
C GLN A 118 -27.44 -28.92 6.77
N LYS A 119 -27.20 -29.71 5.72
CA LYS A 119 -25.83 -30.05 5.27
C LYS A 119 -25.01 -28.82 4.88
N LYS A 120 -25.63 -27.82 4.25
CA LYS A 120 -24.93 -26.57 3.87
C LYS A 120 -24.55 -25.73 5.10
N ALA A 121 -25.40 -25.68 6.13
CA ALA A 121 -25.15 -24.95 7.37
C ALA A 121 -24.09 -25.61 8.28
N GLN A 122 -23.88 -26.93 8.15
CA GLN A 122 -22.89 -27.67 8.95
C GLN A 122 -21.45 -27.20 8.71
N LYS A 123 -21.09 -26.86 7.46
CA LYS A 123 -19.71 -26.47 7.12
C LYS A 123 -19.29 -25.14 7.77
N PRO A 124 -20.07 -24.03 7.68
CA PRO A 124 -19.80 -22.81 8.42
C PRO A 124 -19.73 -23.02 9.94
N LEU A 125 -20.66 -23.79 10.53
CA LEU A 125 -20.64 -24.08 11.97
C LEU A 125 -19.35 -24.79 12.40
N LEU A 126 -18.93 -25.82 11.65
CA LEU A 126 -17.68 -26.52 11.94
C LEU A 126 -16.46 -25.59 11.79
N HIS A 127 -16.50 -24.70 10.80
CA HIS A 127 -15.44 -23.71 10.60
C HIS A 127 -15.38 -22.68 11.75
N ALA A 128 -16.51 -22.11 12.16
CA ALA A 128 -16.57 -21.18 13.28
C ALA A 128 -16.10 -21.83 14.60
N ARG A 129 -16.56 -23.06 14.89
CA ARG A 129 -16.06 -23.86 16.03
C ARG A 129 -14.56 -24.09 15.96
N LYS A 130 -14.02 -24.33 14.77
CA LYS A 130 -12.58 -24.48 14.57
C LYS A 130 -11.86 -23.16 14.87
N LEU A 131 -12.29 -22.03 14.31
CA LEU A 131 -11.63 -20.73 14.50
C LEU A 131 -11.58 -20.31 15.98
N ILE A 132 -12.71 -20.40 16.71
CA ILE A 132 -12.71 -20.09 18.15
C ILE A 132 -11.81 -21.05 18.94
N GLY A 133 -11.79 -22.33 18.55
CA GLY A 133 -10.87 -23.31 19.12
C GLY A 133 -9.41 -22.89 18.91
N LEU A 134 -9.02 -22.54 17.68
CA LEU A 134 -7.68 -22.06 17.36
C LEU A 134 -7.29 -20.76 18.10
N ALA A 135 -8.29 -19.91 18.42
CA ALA A 135 -8.08 -18.62 19.09
C ALA A 135 -7.98 -18.71 20.62
N MET A 136 -8.52 -19.78 21.23
CA MET A 136 -8.64 -19.90 22.69
C MET A 136 -7.97 -21.13 23.29
N GLN A 137 -7.76 -22.17 22.50
CA GLN A 137 -7.22 -23.45 22.97
C GLN A 137 -5.79 -23.65 22.45
N PRO A 138 -4.94 -24.37 23.20
CA PRO A 138 -3.61 -24.70 22.75
C PRO A 138 -3.67 -25.52 21.47
N VAL A 139 -2.84 -25.16 20.48
CA VAL A 139 -2.66 -25.94 19.24
C VAL A 139 -1.20 -26.25 19.03
N GLU A 140 -0.92 -27.38 18.39
CA GLU A 140 0.44 -27.85 18.13
C GLU A 140 1.04 -27.26 16.84
N THR A 141 0.20 -26.86 15.89
CA THR A 141 0.63 -26.40 14.57
C THR A 141 0.62 -24.86 14.50
N PRO A 142 1.73 -24.24 14.08
CA PRO A 142 1.78 -22.79 13.86
C PRO A 142 0.83 -22.28 12.77
N HIS A 143 0.68 -20.96 12.69
CA HIS A 143 -0.04 -20.32 11.59
C HIS A 143 0.65 -20.60 10.24
N ARG A 144 -0.14 -20.58 9.14
CA ARG A 144 0.39 -20.87 7.79
C ARG A 144 1.58 -19.99 7.41
N TYR A 145 1.54 -18.71 7.78
CA TYR A 145 2.59 -17.74 7.49
C TYR A 145 3.93 -18.08 8.17
N THR A 146 3.90 -18.71 9.35
CA THR A 146 5.10 -19.26 10.00
C THR A 146 5.68 -20.42 9.22
N LEU A 147 4.82 -21.31 8.69
CA LEU A 147 5.25 -22.46 7.90
C LEU A 147 5.79 -22.04 6.53
N ASP A 148 5.14 -21.06 5.89
CA ASP A 148 5.56 -20.49 4.61
C ASP A 148 6.90 -19.78 4.74
N GLU A 149 7.13 -19.01 5.81
CA GLU A 149 8.43 -18.39 6.09
C GLU A 149 9.55 -19.43 6.24
N ILE A 150 9.32 -20.49 7.03
CA ILE A 150 10.30 -21.58 7.19
C ILE A 150 10.58 -22.26 5.85
N LYS A 151 9.54 -22.47 5.02
CA LYS A 151 9.67 -23.07 3.70
C LYS A 151 10.50 -22.20 2.75
N ALA A 152 10.23 -20.89 2.71
CA ALA A 152 11.01 -19.94 1.92
C ALA A 152 12.47 -19.90 2.37
N LEU A 153 12.73 -19.80 3.67
CA LEU A 153 14.08 -19.77 4.25
C LEU A 153 14.86 -21.06 3.97
N ARG A 154 14.22 -22.24 4.06
CA ARG A 154 14.84 -23.52 3.65
C ARG A 154 15.19 -23.53 2.17
N HIS A 155 14.29 -23.07 1.31
CA HIS A 155 14.54 -22.95 -0.13
C HIS A 155 15.77 -22.07 -0.40
N PHE A 156 15.85 -20.89 0.22
CA PHE A 156 17.00 -20.00 0.08
C PHE A 156 18.32 -20.60 0.58
N ARG A 157 18.29 -21.40 1.64
CA ARG A 157 19.46 -22.15 2.11
C ARG A 157 19.89 -23.18 1.07
N ASP A 158 18.95 -23.96 0.56
CA ASP A 158 19.22 -25.06 -0.37
C ASP A 158 19.73 -24.54 -1.72
N THR A 159 19.34 -23.33 -2.12
CA THR A 159 19.84 -22.65 -3.32
C THR A 159 20.98 -21.66 -3.06
N ASN A 160 21.40 -21.50 -1.80
CA ASN A 160 22.43 -20.58 -1.36
C ASN A 160 22.21 -19.12 -1.82
N CYS A 161 20.98 -18.62 -1.67
CA CYS A 161 20.64 -17.23 -1.98
C CYS A 161 21.47 -16.26 -1.12
N ALA A 162 22.11 -15.29 -1.76
CA ALA A 162 23.12 -14.47 -1.10
C ALA A 162 22.53 -13.26 -0.36
N HIS A 163 21.27 -12.90 -0.65
CA HIS A 163 20.63 -11.67 -0.17
C HIS A 163 19.47 -11.92 0.81
N THR A 164 19.44 -13.09 1.43
CA THR A 164 18.48 -13.45 2.47
C THR A 164 19.20 -14.04 3.68
N PRO A 165 18.57 -14.06 4.87
CA PRO A 165 19.13 -14.75 6.02
C PRO A 165 19.31 -16.24 5.74
N HIS A 166 20.47 -16.79 6.11
CA HIS A 166 20.73 -18.20 5.96
C HIS A 166 19.96 -18.99 7.02
N PHE A 167 19.07 -19.88 6.58
CA PHE A 167 18.34 -20.76 7.47
C PHE A 167 19.29 -21.78 8.11
N ILE A 168 19.35 -21.79 9.44
CA ILE A 168 20.15 -22.77 10.18
C ILE A 168 19.25 -23.95 10.55
N ASP A 169 18.22 -23.69 11.35
CA ASP A 169 17.24 -24.71 11.74
C ASP A 169 15.96 -24.07 12.29
N SER A 170 14.92 -24.88 12.48
CA SER A 170 13.68 -24.51 13.16
C SER A 170 13.26 -25.60 14.14
N THR A 171 12.71 -25.21 15.28
CA THR A 171 12.13 -26.16 16.23
C THR A 171 10.87 -25.60 16.87
N THR A 172 9.95 -26.48 17.28
CA THR A 172 8.69 -26.11 17.91
C THR A 172 8.55 -26.85 19.23
N TYR A 173 8.14 -26.12 20.26
CA TYR A 173 7.85 -26.62 21.60
C TYR A 173 6.41 -26.31 21.99
N GLN A 174 5.95 -26.96 23.06
CA GLN A 174 4.81 -26.46 23.81
C GLN A 174 5.22 -25.23 24.63
N LEU A 175 4.37 -24.22 24.63
CA LEU A 175 4.59 -22.92 25.23
C LEU A 175 4.44 -23.03 26.76
N PRO A 176 5.50 -22.76 27.54
CA PRO A 176 5.42 -22.78 28.99
C PRO A 176 4.72 -21.52 29.54
N PRO A 177 4.27 -21.53 30.80
CA PRO A 177 3.78 -20.32 31.46
C PRO A 177 4.88 -19.24 31.58
N GLY A 178 4.46 -17.97 31.60
CA GLY A 178 5.34 -16.83 31.90
C GLY A 178 6.08 -16.23 30.70
N VAL A 179 5.83 -16.70 29.48
CA VAL A 179 6.40 -16.11 28.26
C VAL A 179 5.77 -14.76 27.95
N ASP A 180 4.44 -14.69 27.96
CA ASP A 180 3.66 -13.50 27.60
C ASP A 180 2.33 -13.51 28.37
N GLN A 181 1.77 -12.35 28.71
CA GLN A 181 0.47 -12.30 29.39
C GLN A 181 -0.67 -12.83 28.53
N GLN A 182 -0.55 -12.71 27.21
CA GLN A 182 -1.51 -13.20 26.23
C GLN A 182 -1.16 -14.61 25.73
N SER A 183 -0.06 -15.22 26.17
CA SER A 183 0.33 -16.57 25.72
C SER A 183 -0.72 -17.63 26.09
N ILE A 184 -0.95 -18.59 25.18
CA ILE A 184 -1.76 -19.78 25.48
C ILE A 184 -0.85 -20.89 25.98
N ILE A 185 -0.88 -21.16 27.28
CA ILE A 185 -0.08 -22.23 27.91
C ILE A 185 -0.43 -23.57 27.26
N GLY A 186 0.60 -24.32 26.86
CA GLY A 186 0.48 -25.59 26.14
C GLY A 186 0.28 -25.44 24.63
N GLY A 187 0.08 -24.20 24.13
CA GLY A 187 0.09 -23.89 22.70
C GLY A 187 1.49 -24.05 22.10
N PHE A 188 1.69 -23.65 20.84
CA PHE A 188 3.01 -23.76 20.23
C PHE A 188 3.91 -22.54 20.51
N VAL A 189 5.21 -22.78 20.47
CA VAL A 189 6.24 -21.76 20.22
C VAL A 189 7.25 -22.31 19.23
N THR A 190 7.43 -21.59 18.14
CA THR A 190 8.36 -21.92 17.06
C THR A 190 9.54 -20.96 17.07
N PHE A 191 10.74 -21.53 17.10
CA PHE A 191 12.00 -20.83 17.01
C PHE A 191 12.57 -21.05 15.61
N ILE A 192 12.76 -19.97 14.85
CA ILE A 192 13.38 -19.97 13.53
C ILE A 192 14.78 -19.37 13.69
N LEU A 193 15.81 -20.21 13.62
CA LEU A 193 17.20 -19.80 13.75
C LEU A 193 17.79 -19.50 12.37
N ILE A 194 18.28 -18.28 12.22
CA ILE A 194 18.84 -17.74 10.99
C ILE A 194 20.14 -17.01 11.28
N SER A 195 21.00 -16.87 10.27
CA SER A 195 22.20 -16.04 10.41
C SER A 195 21.84 -14.57 10.68
N LYS A 196 22.68 -13.90 11.49
CA LYS A 196 22.58 -12.45 11.69
C LYS A 196 23.11 -11.75 10.46
N MET A 197 22.30 -10.91 9.83
CA MET A 197 22.73 -10.09 8.71
C MET A 197 23.55 -8.89 9.22
N PRO A 198 24.64 -8.51 8.52
CA PRO A 198 25.31 -7.25 8.79
C PRO A 198 24.41 -6.08 8.41
N GLY A 199 24.60 -4.93 9.06
CA GLY A 199 23.84 -3.72 8.77
C GLY A 199 22.62 -3.47 9.65
N GLU A 200 21.80 -2.52 9.21
CA GLU A 200 20.66 -1.98 9.95
C GLU A 200 19.40 -2.01 9.09
N ARG A 201 18.23 -2.16 9.72
CA ARG A 201 16.95 -2.05 9.00
C ARG A 201 16.79 -0.64 8.44
N LEU A 202 16.33 -0.53 7.19
CA LEU A 202 16.04 0.75 6.60
C LEU A 202 14.77 1.35 7.20
N VAL A 203 14.92 2.51 7.82
CA VAL A 203 13.80 3.36 8.28
C VAL A 203 13.54 4.44 7.24
N HIS A 204 12.27 4.66 6.89
CA HIS A 204 11.87 5.60 5.84
C HIS A 204 12.49 7.00 6.02
N ALA A 205 12.31 7.62 7.18
CA ALA A 205 12.85 8.94 7.48
C ALA A 205 14.38 8.99 7.36
N GLU A 206 15.07 7.96 7.83
CA GLU A 206 16.54 7.89 7.80
C GLU A 206 17.10 7.64 6.40
N PHE A 207 16.39 6.87 5.57
CA PHE A 207 16.75 6.65 4.16
C PHE A 207 16.64 7.95 3.37
N TRP A 208 15.55 8.69 3.55
CA TRP A 208 15.34 9.96 2.86
C TRP A 208 16.26 11.07 3.38
N GLY A 209 16.68 11.00 4.64
CA GLY A 209 17.70 11.90 5.20
C GLY A 209 19.13 11.69 4.66
N LYS A 210 19.43 10.60 3.92
CA LYS A 210 20.77 10.32 3.36
C LYS A 210 21.10 11.21 2.16
N THR A 211 22.35 11.22 1.70
CA THR A 211 22.70 11.91 0.45
C THR A 211 22.10 11.19 -0.76
N ALA A 212 22.02 11.88 -1.91
CA ALA A 212 21.53 11.26 -3.14
C ALA A 212 22.41 10.08 -3.57
N GLU A 213 23.73 10.21 -3.42
CA GLU A 213 24.72 9.19 -3.74
C GLU A 213 24.58 7.96 -2.84
N GLU A 214 24.38 8.17 -1.53
CA GLU A 214 24.12 7.07 -0.58
C GLU A 214 22.81 6.35 -0.88
N ARG A 215 21.72 7.10 -1.16
CA ARG A 215 20.44 6.48 -1.56
C ARG A 215 20.62 5.64 -2.82
N GLU A 216 21.33 6.15 -3.84
CA GLU A 216 21.58 5.42 -5.09
C GLU A 216 22.44 4.18 -4.90
N LYS A 217 23.40 4.23 -3.97
CA LYS A 217 24.14 3.04 -3.55
C LYS A 217 23.20 1.98 -2.95
N ILE A 218 22.32 2.37 -2.03
CA ILE A 218 21.33 1.47 -1.41
C ILE A 218 20.40 0.87 -2.44
N ARG A 219 19.86 1.67 -3.36
CA ARG A 219 18.91 1.18 -4.38
C ARG A 219 19.52 0.14 -5.31
N ARG A 220 20.77 0.33 -5.73
CA ARG A 220 21.47 -0.65 -6.57
C ARG A 220 21.63 -1.97 -5.83
N ALA A 221 22.08 -1.93 -4.58
CA ALA A 221 22.19 -3.12 -3.75
C ALA A 221 20.84 -3.78 -3.47
N PHE A 222 19.77 -3.00 -3.28
CA PHE A 222 18.42 -3.52 -3.14
C PHE A 222 17.92 -4.19 -4.42
N LYS A 223 18.16 -3.58 -5.60
CA LYS A 223 17.84 -4.20 -6.90
C LYS A 223 18.51 -5.56 -7.01
N GLU A 224 19.81 -5.63 -6.71
CA GLU A 224 20.57 -6.89 -6.74
C GLU A 224 19.95 -7.93 -5.81
N ALA A 225 19.62 -7.53 -4.58
CA ALA A 225 18.97 -8.40 -3.59
C ALA A 225 17.61 -8.94 -4.07
N LEU A 226 16.77 -8.07 -4.65
CA LEU A 226 15.45 -8.44 -5.10
C LEU A 226 15.51 -9.35 -6.34
N LEU A 227 16.43 -9.09 -7.26
CA LEU A 227 16.66 -9.96 -8.42
C LEU A 227 17.18 -11.33 -8.01
N ASP A 228 18.07 -11.40 -7.02
CA ASP A 228 18.51 -12.68 -6.46
C ASP A 228 17.31 -13.45 -5.89
N VAL A 229 16.49 -12.83 -5.03
CA VAL A 229 15.26 -13.45 -4.49
C VAL A 229 14.30 -13.91 -5.60
N TRP A 230 14.05 -13.07 -6.61
CA TRP A 230 13.18 -13.44 -7.73
C TRP A 230 13.76 -14.59 -8.56
N SER A 231 15.09 -14.64 -8.74
CA SER A 231 15.72 -15.75 -9.47
C SER A 231 15.51 -17.10 -8.77
N GLN A 232 15.21 -17.09 -7.47
CA GLN A 232 14.81 -18.27 -6.70
C GLN A 232 13.33 -18.65 -6.88
N GLY A 233 12.58 -17.91 -7.71
CA GLY A 233 11.16 -18.12 -7.94
C GLY A 233 10.24 -17.68 -6.80
N ILE A 234 10.70 -16.77 -5.95
CA ILE A 234 9.93 -16.24 -4.81
C ILE A 234 9.65 -14.75 -5.03
N VAL A 235 8.39 -14.34 -4.88
CA VAL A 235 7.97 -12.94 -4.90
C VAL A 235 7.44 -12.55 -3.53
N PRO A 236 8.18 -11.75 -2.73
CA PRO A 236 7.67 -11.27 -1.45
C PRO A 236 6.51 -10.30 -1.69
N PHE A 237 5.44 -10.44 -0.92
CA PHE A 237 4.30 -9.54 -0.97
C PHE A 237 4.40 -8.38 0.02
N ASP A 238 5.03 -8.59 1.18
CA ASP A 238 5.32 -7.50 2.09
C ASP A 238 6.49 -6.65 1.56
N CYS A 239 6.14 -5.47 1.04
CA CYS A 239 7.06 -4.54 0.40
C CYS A 239 7.55 -3.42 1.32
N ALA A 240 7.36 -3.56 2.62
CA ALA A 240 7.74 -2.52 3.56
C ALA A 240 9.27 -2.32 3.62
N MET A 241 9.72 -1.05 3.68
CA MET A 241 11.15 -0.72 3.75
C MET A 241 11.85 -1.34 4.98
N LEU A 242 11.09 -1.57 6.04
CA LEU A 242 11.52 -2.24 7.28
C LEU A 242 11.91 -3.71 7.11
N ASN A 243 11.58 -4.32 5.96
CA ASN A 243 12.01 -5.67 5.57
C ASN A 243 13.33 -5.66 4.78
N ILE A 244 13.99 -4.50 4.68
CA ILE A 244 15.29 -4.35 4.02
C ILE A 244 16.33 -4.03 5.08
N ILE A 245 17.38 -4.84 5.14
CA ILE A 245 18.59 -4.56 5.95
C ILE A 245 19.66 -4.01 5.02
N TRP A 246 20.21 -2.85 5.35
CA TRP A 246 21.30 -2.21 4.63
C TRP A 246 22.63 -2.37 5.37
N ASP A 247 23.53 -3.14 4.78
CA ASP A 247 24.93 -3.23 5.20
C ASP A 247 25.74 -2.15 4.49
N ARG A 248 26.03 -1.06 5.23
CA ARG A 248 26.79 0.08 4.72
C ARG A 248 28.23 -0.30 4.34
N GLU A 249 28.87 -1.17 5.12
CA GLU A 249 30.27 -1.57 4.94
C GLU A 249 30.39 -2.51 3.73
N GLY A 250 29.56 -3.56 3.71
CA GLY A 250 29.49 -4.51 2.59
C GLY A 250 28.82 -3.94 1.35
N SER A 251 28.19 -2.77 1.44
CA SER A 251 27.45 -2.13 0.35
C SER A 251 26.34 -3.03 -0.21
N LYS A 252 25.66 -3.76 0.68
CA LYS A 252 24.76 -4.86 0.33
C LYS A 252 23.41 -4.72 1.03
N CYS A 253 22.34 -5.11 0.36
CA CYS A 253 21.02 -5.23 0.96
C CYS A 253 20.66 -6.68 1.23
N TYR A 254 19.85 -6.91 2.27
CA TYR A 254 19.23 -8.19 2.54
C TYR A 254 17.73 -8.00 2.67
N ILE A 255 16.95 -8.92 2.10
CA ILE A 255 15.49 -8.95 2.22
C ILE A 255 15.14 -9.98 3.30
N VAL A 256 14.25 -9.61 4.21
CA VAL A 256 13.78 -10.45 5.32
C VAL A 256 12.25 -10.53 5.35
N ASP A 257 11.71 -11.36 6.25
CA ASP A 257 10.27 -11.48 6.51
C ASP A 257 9.44 -12.07 5.35
N PHE A 258 9.74 -13.32 4.98
CA PHE A 258 9.07 -14.04 3.88
C PHE A 258 7.79 -14.76 4.32
N GLU A 259 7.03 -14.15 5.22
CA GLU A 259 5.82 -14.75 5.77
C GLU A 259 4.64 -14.74 4.80
N ASP A 260 4.67 -13.87 3.79
CA ASP A 260 3.74 -13.85 2.68
C ASP A 260 4.48 -13.68 1.34
N TYR A 261 4.35 -14.68 0.48
CA TYR A 261 5.02 -14.71 -0.82
C TYR A 261 4.25 -15.55 -1.85
N ALA A 262 4.46 -15.26 -3.13
CA ALA A 262 4.07 -16.14 -4.22
C ALA A 262 5.26 -16.89 -4.81
N ALA A 263 5.02 -18.14 -5.19
CA ALA A 263 5.90 -18.84 -6.12
C ALA A 263 5.69 -18.30 -7.54
N GLY A 264 6.77 -17.94 -8.21
CA GLY A 264 6.76 -17.49 -9.61
C GLY A 264 7.85 -18.21 -10.40
N ASN A 265 7.60 -18.44 -11.69
CA ASN A 265 8.65 -18.87 -12.61
C ASN A 265 9.06 -17.66 -13.46
N PHE A 266 10.30 -17.22 -13.30
CA PHE A 266 10.83 -16.06 -13.99
C PHE A 266 12.01 -16.50 -14.84
N GLU A 267 11.76 -16.67 -16.14
CA GLU A 267 12.82 -17.00 -17.11
C GLU A 267 13.83 -15.85 -17.24
N ASP A 268 13.39 -14.60 -17.05
CA ASP A 268 14.25 -13.41 -17.10
C ASP A 268 13.76 -12.33 -16.11
N VAL A 269 14.31 -12.38 -14.89
CA VAL A 269 14.02 -11.40 -13.82
C VAL A 269 14.47 -9.98 -14.17
N GLU A 270 15.51 -9.83 -14.99
CA GLU A 270 16.04 -8.53 -15.41
C GLU A 270 15.10 -7.89 -16.44
N THR A 271 14.54 -8.69 -17.37
CA THR A 271 13.48 -8.22 -18.26
C THR A 271 12.24 -7.80 -17.47
N ILE A 272 11.80 -8.55 -16.46
CA ILE A 272 10.65 -8.15 -15.61
C ILE A 272 10.93 -6.83 -14.89
N TRP A 273 12.15 -6.69 -14.37
CA TRP A 273 12.59 -5.44 -13.76
C TRP A 273 12.60 -4.27 -14.75
N ASN A 274 13.09 -4.47 -15.96
CA ASN A 274 13.17 -3.43 -16.97
C ASN A 274 11.82 -3.12 -17.61
N GLU A 275 10.93 -4.10 -17.75
CA GLU A 275 9.54 -3.91 -18.16
C GLU A 275 8.77 -3.09 -17.13
N SER A 276 8.96 -3.37 -15.84
CA SER A 276 8.37 -2.53 -14.78
C SER A 276 8.95 -1.11 -14.77
N LEU A 277 10.22 -0.91 -15.19
CA LEU A 277 10.76 0.45 -15.45
C LEU A 277 10.09 1.13 -16.64
N LYS A 278 9.82 0.41 -17.73
CA LYS A 278 9.13 0.96 -18.90
C LYS A 278 7.67 1.31 -18.58
N ALA A 279 7.01 0.51 -17.75
CA ALA A 279 5.67 0.79 -17.23
C ALA A 279 5.59 2.10 -16.44
N ARG A 280 6.70 2.59 -15.85
CA ARG A 280 6.79 3.93 -15.21
C ARG A 280 6.43 5.07 -16.17
N ARG A 281 6.65 4.91 -17.49
CA ARG A 281 6.32 5.93 -18.51
C ARG A 281 4.86 5.88 -18.98
N SER A 282 4.12 4.87 -18.55
CA SER A 282 2.74 4.65 -18.95
C SER A 282 2.06 3.85 -17.86
N PHE A 283 1.48 4.56 -16.87
CA PHE A 283 0.62 4.03 -15.81
C PHE A 283 -0.66 3.39 -16.40
N ASN A 284 -0.49 2.33 -17.18
CA ASN A 284 -1.55 1.44 -17.66
C ASN A 284 -1.27 0.07 -17.05
N ILE A 285 -1.61 -0.12 -15.78
CA ILE A 285 -1.76 -1.46 -15.22
C ILE A 285 -3.20 -1.86 -15.55
N VAL A 286 -3.39 -2.54 -16.69
CA VAL A 286 -4.61 -3.32 -16.92
C VAL A 286 -4.52 -4.54 -16.01
N ALA A 287 -5.55 -4.71 -15.17
CA ALA A 287 -5.60 -5.54 -13.97
C ALA A 287 -5.51 -7.07 -14.15
N GLU A 288 -4.86 -7.61 -15.18
CA GLU A 288 -4.95 -9.06 -15.43
C GLU A 288 -3.65 -9.85 -15.58
N LYS A 289 -2.45 -9.27 -15.72
CA LYS A 289 -1.22 -10.10 -15.82
C LYS A 289 -0.02 -9.59 -15.01
N SER A 290 0.13 -10.25 -13.88
CA SER A 290 1.21 -10.28 -12.88
C SER A 290 1.13 -9.21 -11.79
N ALA A 291 0.71 -9.66 -10.61
CA ALA A 291 0.99 -9.06 -9.31
C ALA A 291 2.44 -8.52 -9.23
N VAL A 292 3.39 -9.24 -9.83
CA VAL A 292 4.81 -8.86 -9.95
C VAL A 292 5.02 -7.47 -10.60
N LYS A 293 4.24 -7.10 -11.62
CA LYS A 293 4.34 -5.76 -12.25
C LYS A 293 3.83 -4.65 -11.35
N ALA A 294 2.80 -4.89 -10.53
CA ALA A 294 2.32 -3.93 -9.54
C ALA A 294 3.30 -3.79 -8.35
N TYR A 295 3.87 -4.91 -7.88
CA TYR A 295 4.82 -4.91 -6.76
C TYR A 295 6.19 -4.31 -7.12
N ALA A 296 6.68 -4.54 -8.34
CA ALA A 296 7.86 -3.85 -8.84
C ALA A 296 7.67 -2.33 -8.96
N VAL A 297 6.43 -1.85 -9.10
CA VAL A 297 6.12 -0.41 -9.07
C VAL A 297 6.12 0.11 -7.63
N LEU A 298 5.58 -0.65 -6.67
CA LEU A 298 5.56 -0.31 -5.24
C LEU A 298 6.96 -0.17 -4.62
N TYR A 299 7.85 -1.14 -4.80
CA TYR A 299 9.24 -1.04 -4.31
C TYR A 299 10.01 0.14 -4.93
N LYS A 300 9.66 0.53 -6.16
CA LYS A 300 10.32 1.63 -6.88
C LYS A 300 9.78 3.01 -6.50
N LEU A 301 8.50 3.13 -6.14
CA LEU A 301 7.96 4.36 -5.54
C LEU A 301 8.61 4.64 -4.19
N VAL A 302 8.82 3.58 -3.39
CA VAL A 302 9.39 3.68 -2.04
C VAL A 302 10.89 4.00 -2.05
N LEU A 303 11.66 3.46 -3.01
CA LEU A 303 13.11 3.67 -3.03
C LEU A 303 13.60 4.68 -4.07
N TRP A 304 13.03 4.81 -5.26
CA TRP A 304 13.70 5.38 -6.46
C TRP A 304 13.30 6.80 -6.91
N CYS A 305 12.74 7.65 -6.05
CA CYS A 305 12.69 9.10 -6.31
C CYS A 305 14.09 9.71 -6.12
N GLU A 306 14.83 9.99 -7.21
CA GLU A 306 16.26 10.35 -7.18
C GLU A 306 16.60 11.68 -6.49
N LYS A 307 15.62 12.59 -6.34
CA LYS A 307 15.73 13.85 -5.59
C LYS A 307 14.38 14.08 -4.91
N PRO A 308 14.32 14.78 -3.76
CA PRO A 308 13.04 15.32 -3.32
C PRO A 308 12.47 16.11 -4.51
N ILE A 309 11.31 15.68 -4.97
CA ILE A 309 10.60 16.32 -6.08
C ILE A 309 10.28 17.76 -5.68
N VAL A 310 10.11 18.00 -4.39
CA VAL A 310 9.87 19.33 -3.82
C VAL A 310 11.15 19.88 -3.20
N VAL A 311 11.69 20.94 -3.80
CA VAL A 311 12.69 21.79 -3.14
C VAL A 311 11.96 23.04 -2.65
N ILE A 312 11.84 23.17 -1.33
CA ILE A 312 11.35 24.38 -0.68
C ILE A 312 12.57 25.26 -0.41
N ASP A 313 12.74 26.33 -1.18
CA ASP A 313 13.81 27.30 -0.95
C ASP A 313 13.56 27.94 0.44
N GLY A 314 14.39 27.58 1.44
CA GLY A 314 14.17 27.82 2.87
C GLY A 314 14.20 29.28 3.35
N SER A 315 13.94 30.26 2.49
CA SER A 315 14.11 31.69 2.79
C SER A 315 12.83 32.45 3.17
N GLY A 316 11.71 31.77 3.44
CA GLY A 316 10.49 32.45 3.88
C GLY A 316 9.35 31.49 4.23
N ALA A 317 9.27 31.12 5.51
CA ALA A 317 8.29 30.18 6.05
C ALA A 317 6.85 30.76 6.10
N SER A 318 6.24 30.99 4.94
CA SER A 318 4.78 31.05 4.84
C SER A 318 4.27 29.65 4.54
N SER A 319 3.43 29.09 5.42
CA SER A 319 2.78 27.78 5.28
C SER A 319 2.30 27.51 3.84
N GLY A 320 2.65 26.36 3.25
CA GLY A 320 2.19 25.93 1.93
C GLY A 320 3.30 25.65 0.91
N LEU A 321 2.88 25.51 -0.36
CA LEU A 321 3.77 25.15 -1.48
C LEU A 321 4.15 26.36 -2.36
N LEU A 322 3.63 27.55 -2.10
CA LEU A 322 3.91 28.72 -2.92
C LEU A 322 5.42 29.05 -2.89
N GLY A 323 6.03 29.22 -4.06
CA GLY A 323 7.47 29.41 -4.20
C GLY A 323 8.29 28.12 -4.28
N ALA A 324 7.70 26.96 -3.98
CA ALA A 324 8.39 25.68 -4.13
C ALA A 324 8.79 25.42 -5.58
N THR A 325 9.93 24.76 -5.76
CA THR A 325 10.41 24.30 -7.08
C THR A 325 10.20 22.79 -7.17
N ILE A 326 9.38 22.37 -8.14
CA ILE A 326 9.00 20.99 -8.37
C ILE A 326 9.85 20.40 -9.51
N GLY A 327 10.54 19.29 -9.26
CA GLY A 327 11.30 18.54 -10.24
C GLY A 327 10.51 17.38 -10.84
N PHE A 328 10.58 17.19 -12.16
CA PHE A 328 9.88 16.11 -12.87
C PHE A 328 10.83 15.04 -13.41
N PRO A 329 10.34 13.83 -13.75
CA PRO A 329 11.17 12.72 -14.23
C PRO A 329 11.99 12.98 -15.50
N ASP A 330 11.64 13.99 -16.29
CA ASP A 330 12.41 14.43 -17.47
C ASP A 330 13.57 15.39 -17.14
N GLY A 331 13.76 15.69 -15.85
CA GLY A 331 14.77 16.63 -15.36
C GLY A 331 14.32 18.09 -15.36
N SER A 332 13.13 18.42 -15.88
CA SER A 332 12.60 19.77 -15.84
C SER A 332 12.24 20.19 -14.41
N ARG A 333 12.31 21.50 -14.14
CA ARG A 333 12.03 22.10 -12.84
C ARG A 333 11.10 23.29 -12.99
N TRP A 334 10.06 23.33 -12.18
CA TRP A 334 9.00 24.33 -12.27
C TRP A 334 8.76 24.99 -10.93
N ARG A 335 8.80 26.32 -10.87
CA ARG A 335 8.57 27.08 -9.64
C ARG A 335 7.13 27.55 -9.56
N LEU A 336 6.45 27.25 -8.45
CA LEU A 336 5.08 27.68 -8.19
C LEU A 336 5.05 29.18 -7.90
N ARG A 337 4.32 29.96 -8.71
CA ARG A 337 4.30 31.43 -8.64
C ARG A 337 3.07 32.02 -7.98
N SER A 338 1.89 31.48 -8.29
CA SER A 338 0.62 31.97 -7.77
C SER A 338 -0.33 30.79 -7.55
N ALA A 339 -1.10 30.84 -6.46
CA ALA A 339 -2.19 29.90 -6.26
C ALA A 339 -3.41 30.41 -7.03
N LEU A 340 -3.89 29.61 -7.99
CA LEU A 340 -5.09 29.93 -8.77
C LEU A 340 -6.36 29.48 -8.05
N THR A 341 -6.25 28.52 -7.13
CA THR A 341 -7.33 28.09 -6.27
C THR A 341 -6.90 28.11 -4.81
N GLY A 342 -7.87 28.25 -3.91
CA GLY A 342 -7.69 27.83 -2.52
C GLY A 342 -7.51 26.32 -2.41
N ARG A 343 -7.15 25.85 -1.21
CA ARG A 343 -7.16 24.43 -0.86
C ARG A 343 -8.59 23.92 -0.84
N LYS A 344 -8.82 22.75 -1.44
CA LYS A 344 -10.09 22.03 -1.37
C LYS A 344 -9.82 20.64 -0.82
N TYR A 345 -10.53 20.26 0.23
CA TYR A 345 -10.41 18.97 0.90
C TYR A 345 -11.52 18.04 0.42
N GLN A 346 -11.16 16.82 0.04
CA GLN A 346 -12.05 15.73 -0.30
C GLN A 346 -11.98 14.69 0.82
N GLN A 347 -13.08 14.58 1.55
CA GLN A 347 -13.23 13.71 2.73
C GLN A 347 -14.24 12.57 2.48
N GLY A 348 -14.63 12.35 1.21
CA GLY A 348 -15.70 11.42 0.84
C GLY A 348 -15.27 9.95 0.77
N GLU A 349 -14.04 9.68 0.32
CA GLU A 349 -13.49 8.32 0.22
C GLU A 349 -11.97 8.39 0.44
N PRO A 350 -11.39 7.52 1.28
CA PRO A 350 -9.97 7.53 1.56
C PRO A 350 -9.14 6.81 0.46
N PRO A 351 -7.86 7.17 0.29
CA PRO A 351 -7.16 8.19 1.06
C PRO A 351 -7.74 9.59 0.81
N PHE A 352 -7.96 10.35 1.88
CA PHE A 352 -8.52 11.69 1.77
C PHE A 352 -7.49 12.63 1.17
N GLU A 353 -7.94 13.54 0.32
CA GLU A 353 -7.05 14.40 -0.45
C GLU A 353 -7.33 15.88 -0.24
N CYS A 354 -6.27 16.67 -0.16
CA CYS A 354 -6.34 18.10 -0.44
C CYS A 354 -5.84 18.36 -1.85
N ARG A 355 -6.49 19.27 -2.56
CA ARG A 355 -6.08 19.71 -3.89
C ARG A 355 -5.93 21.22 -3.99
N GLN A 356 -4.94 21.66 -4.75
CA GLN A 356 -4.69 23.06 -5.04
C GLN A 356 -4.05 23.23 -6.43
N VAL A 357 -4.46 24.27 -7.17
CA VAL A 357 -3.93 24.57 -8.51
C VAL A 357 -3.03 25.80 -8.44
N PHE A 358 -1.85 25.70 -9.06
CA PHE A 358 -0.86 26.77 -9.13
C PHE A 358 -0.52 27.10 -10.58
N GLU A 359 -0.29 28.38 -10.83
CA GLU A 359 0.51 28.80 -11.98
C GLU A 359 1.99 28.60 -11.64
N CYS A 360 2.76 28.13 -12.62
CA CYS A 360 4.17 27.88 -12.46
C CYS A 360 4.97 28.34 -13.67
N VAL A 361 6.28 28.54 -13.47
CA VAL A 361 7.22 28.90 -14.54
C VAL A 361 8.34 27.87 -14.60
N CYS A 362 8.80 27.59 -15.81
CA CYS A 362 9.95 26.71 -16.03
C CYS A 362 11.23 27.41 -15.55
N VAL A 363 11.96 26.76 -14.65
CA VAL A 363 13.26 27.20 -14.12
C VAL A 363 14.41 26.49 -14.83
N CYS A 364 14.20 25.23 -15.18
CA CYS A 364 15.18 24.40 -15.87
C CYS A 364 14.46 23.42 -16.78
N ASP A 365 14.91 23.30 -18.03
CA ASP A 365 14.41 22.34 -19.01
C ASP A 365 15.61 21.81 -19.81
N PRO A 366 16.36 20.84 -19.25
CA PRO A 366 17.61 20.38 -19.84
C PRO A 366 17.42 19.71 -21.19
N GLY A 367 16.22 19.15 -21.44
CA GLY A 367 15.86 18.53 -22.71
C GLY A 367 15.30 19.49 -23.76
N ASN A 368 15.13 20.77 -23.41
CA ASN A 368 14.44 21.77 -24.25
C ASN A 368 13.08 21.26 -24.75
N LEU A 369 12.36 20.52 -23.90
CA LEU A 369 11.04 19.92 -24.21
C LEU A 369 9.90 20.95 -24.15
N TYR A 370 10.13 22.06 -23.45
CA TYR A 370 9.12 23.04 -23.04
C TYR A 370 9.54 24.47 -23.39
N SER A 371 10.43 24.66 -24.36
CA SER A 371 10.97 25.98 -24.74
C SER A 371 9.90 27.00 -25.14
N GLU A 372 8.76 26.54 -25.65
CA GLU A 372 7.63 27.40 -26.03
C GLU A 372 6.72 27.75 -24.83
N ALA A 373 6.73 26.95 -23.76
CA ALA A 373 5.87 27.10 -22.60
C ALA A 373 6.53 27.94 -21.51
N LYS A 374 6.40 29.28 -21.60
CA LYS A 374 6.91 30.20 -20.57
C LYS A 374 6.22 30.05 -19.20
N SER A 375 4.97 29.57 -19.20
CA SER A 375 4.15 29.34 -18.00
C SER A 375 3.29 28.10 -18.18
N ALA A 376 3.05 27.38 -17.10
CA ALA A 376 2.21 26.18 -17.06
C ALA A 376 1.36 26.15 -15.79
N ILE A 377 0.56 25.11 -15.65
CA ILE A 377 -0.25 24.82 -14.48
C ILE A 377 0.28 23.56 -13.79
N ILE A 378 0.41 23.61 -12.46
CA ILE A 378 0.60 22.42 -11.64
C ILE A 378 -0.63 22.28 -10.74
N LYS A 379 -1.33 21.16 -10.88
CA LYS A 379 -2.32 20.71 -9.90
C LYS A 379 -1.60 19.83 -8.89
N VAL A 380 -1.66 20.21 -7.62
CA VAL A 380 -1.10 19.44 -6.51
C VAL A 380 -2.24 18.73 -5.80
N LYS A 381 -2.06 17.43 -5.53
CA LYS A 381 -2.95 16.63 -4.69
C LYS A 381 -2.11 15.94 -3.62
N TYR A 382 -2.54 15.92 -2.35
CA TYR A 382 -1.80 15.25 -1.28
C TYR A 382 -2.74 14.67 -0.23
N GLN A 383 -2.26 13.63 0.46
CA GLN A 383 -3.01 12.98 1.51
C GLN A 383 -3.22 13.93 2.70
N VAL A 384 -4.44 13.95 3.22
CA VAL A 384 -4.78 14.64 4.46
C VAL A 384 -5.35 13.68 5.48
N GLU A 385 -5.27 14.07 6.74
CA GLU A 385 -5.93 13.37 7.84
C GLU A 385 -7.45 13.42 7.67
N GLY A 386 -8.11 12.34 8.10
CA GLY A 386 -9.56 12.31 8.19
C GLY A 386 -10.06 13.32 9.21
N LEU A 387 -11.14 14.02 8.88
CA LEU A 387 -11.89 14.79 9.87
C LEU A 387 -12.53 13.83 10.90
N GLU A 388 -12.77 14.31 12.11
CA GLU A 388 -13.36 13.51 13.19
C GLU A 388 -14.67 12.86 12.74
N GLU A 389 -15.50 13.57 11.99
CA GLU A 389 -16.77 13.06 11.45
C GLU A 389 -16.56 11.92 10.43
N SER A 390 -15.55 12.06 9.56
CA SER A 390 -15.20 11.01 8.58
C SER A 390 -14.67 9.77 9.30
N LEU A 391 -13.76 9.96 10.27
CA LEU A 391 -13.21 8.85 11.07
C LEU A 391 -14.30 8.14 11.88
N TRP A 392 -15.23 8.92 12.45
CA TRP A 392 -16.39 8.37 13.14
C TRP A 392 -17.29 7.57 12.20
N PHE A 393 -17.52 8.05 10.96
CA PHE A 393 -18.29 7.31 9.97
C PHE A 393 -17.69 5.93 9.69
N TYR A 394 -16.37 5.85 9.43
CA TYR A 394 -15.72 4.56 9.18
C TYR A 394 -15.75 3.66 10.42
N ALA A 395 -15.45 4.20 11.60
CA ALA A 395 -15.53 3.44 12.84
C ALA A 395 -16.94 2.89 13.11
N HIS A 396 -17.96 3.73 12.90
CA HIS A 396 -19.36 3.34 13.04
C HIS A 396 -19.77 2.31 11.97
N TYR A 397 -19.37 2.50 10.72
CA TYR A 397 -19.73 1.59 9.63
C TYR A 397 -19.05 0.23 9.76
N ILE A 398 -17.79 0.18 10.22
CA ILE A 398 -17.12 -1.07 10.63
C ILE A 398 -17.94 -1.77 11.71
N SER A 399 -18.35 -1.03 12.75
CA SER A 399 -19.20 -1.55 13.82
C SER A 399 -20.53 -2.10 13.26
N GLU A 400 -21.22 -1.39 12.36
CA GLU A 400 -22.48 -1.85 11.77
C GLU A 400 -22.30 -3.04 10.82
N CYS A 401 -21.24 -3.08 10.01
CA CYS A 401 -20.90 -4.23 9.17
C CYS A 401 -20.62 -5.47 10.02
N ARG A 402 -19.87 -5.32 11.12
CA ARG A 402 -19.64 -6.38 12.11
C ARG A 402 -20.99 -6.84 12.69
N LYS A 403 -21.82 -5.94 13.21
CA LYS A 403 -23.20 -6.24 13.68
C LYS A 403 -24.05 -6.96 12.63
N ALA A 404 -24.00 -6.54 11.37
CA ALA A 404 -24.80 -7.11 10.30
C ALA A 404 -24.32 -8.52 9.89
N LEU A 405 -23.02 -8.80 10.01
CA LEU A 405 -22.43 -10.13 9.82
C LEU A 405 -22.95 -11.12 10.87
N PHE A 406 -23.20 -10.63 12.08
CA PHE A 406 -23.78 -11.38 13.19
C PHE A 406 -25.31 -11.60 13.10
N GLY A 407 -25.96 -11.24 11.99
CA GLY A 407 -27.40 -11.45 11.78
C GLY A 407 -27.77 -12.37 10.62
N ASP A 408 -26.90 -12.57 9.62
CA ASP A 408 -27.20 -13.37 8.40
C ASP A 408 -25.98 -14.18 7.84
N CYS A 409 -25.95 -15.48 8.13
CA CYS A 409 -24.95 -16.58 8.03
C CYS A 409 -24.97 -17.58 6.89
N GLY A 410 -26.12 -17.69 6.22
CA GLY A 410 -26.42 -18.85 5.37
C GLY A 410 -26.58 -18.54 3.90
N SER A 411 -26.55 -17.27 3.55
CA SER A 411 -27.01 -16.75 2.28
C SER A 411 -25.88 -16.02 1.54
N VAL A 412 -26.10 -15.74 0.26
CA VAL A 412 -25.23 -14.86 -0.55
C VAL A 412 -25.03 -13.49 0.14
N SER A 413 -25.96 -13.09 1.02
CA SER A 413 -25.89 -11.90 1.87
C SER A 413 -24.66 -11.89 2.80
N HIS A 414 -24.26 -13.04 3.37
CA HIS A 414 -23.15 -13.09 4.34
C HIS A 414 -21.82 -12.78 3.68
N LYS A 415 -21.54 -13.44 2.55
CA LYS A 415 -20.32 -13.22 1.77
C LYS A 415 -20.21 -11.76 1.36
N ARG A 416 -21.31 -11.18 0.88
CA ARG A 416 -21.37 -9.75 0.52
C ARG A 416 -21.07 -8.84 1.71
N LYS A 417 -21.64 -9.13 2.88
CA LYS A 417 -21.37 -8.35 4.10
C LYS A 417 -19.93 -8.48 4.59
N LEU A 418 -19.28 -9.62 4.36
CA LEU A 418 -17.88 -9.82 4.73
C LEU A 418 -16.97 -9.05 3.79
N GLU A 419 -17.27 -9.11 2.49
CA GLU A 419 -16.64 -8.27 1.47
C GLU A 419 -16.85 -6.78 1.78
N ASP A 420 -18.03 -6.38 2.26
CA ASP A 420 -18.31 -5.01 2.68
C ASP A 420 -17.47 -4.64 3.93
N LEU A 421 -17.32 -5.52 4.93
CA LEU A 421 -16.49 -5.27 6.11
C LEU A 421 -15.01 -5.14 5.74
N GLU A 422 -14.46 -6.10 4.99
CA GLU A 422 -13.07 -6.11 4.52
C GLU A 422 -12.80 -4.82 3.74
N LYS A 423 -13.69 -4.43 2.84
CA LYS A 423 -13.59 -3.19 2.08
C LYS A 423 -13.55 -1.96 2.98
N VAL A 424 -14.36 -1.89 4.03
CA VAL A 424 -14.40 -0.72 4.93
C VAL A 424 -13.17 -0.66 5.82
N GLU A 425 -12.66 -1.80 6.28
CA GLU A 425 -11.40 -1.88 7.03
C GLU A 425 -10.20 -1.46 6.15
N GLU A 426 -10.18 -1.90 4.88
CA GLU A 426 -9.20 -1.47 3.88
C GLU A 426 -9.25 0.04 3.62
N LEU A 427 -10.43 0.67 3.67
CA LEU A 427 -10.60 2.12 3.55
C LEU A 427 -10.21 2.87 4.84
N CYS A 428 -10.39 2.28 6.02
CA CYS A 428 -10.06 2.92 7.29
C CYS A 428 -8.55 3.15 7.47
N TYR A 429 -7.72 2.24 6.95
CA TYR A 429 -6.27 2.39 7.01
C TYR A 429 -5.77 3.68 6.31
N PRO A 430 -6.03 3.93 5.01
CA PRO A 430 -5.64 5.18 4.34
C PRO A 430 -6.34 6.44 4.88
N ALA A 431 -7.41 6.31 5.68
CA ALA A 431 -8.03 7.43 6.38
C ALA A 431 -7.22 7.89 7.60
N THR A 432 -6.44 6.99 8.20
CA THR A 432 -5.76 7.19 9.50
C THR A 432 -4.24 7.06 9.43
N HIS A 433 -3.71 6.49 8.35
CA HIS A 433 -2.28 6.20 8.19
C HIS A 433 -1.75 6.70 6.84
N PRO A 434 -0.48 7.14 6.81
CA PRO A 434 0.13 7.59 5.57
C PRO A 434 0.21 6.44 4.58
N VAL A 435 -0.26 6.69 3.36
CA VAL A 435 -0.14 5.76 2.24
C VAL A 435 0.62 6.39 1.09
N VAL A 436 1.30 5.55 0.32
CA VAL A 436 2.06 5.97 -0.86
C VAL A 436 1.25 5.92 -2.15
N ILE A 437 0.04 5.35 -2.12
CA ILE A 437 -0.82 5.23 -3.30
C ILE A 437 -1.85 6.36 -3.24
N PRO A 438 -1.94 7.23 -4.26
CA PRO A 438 -2.92 8.30 -4.29
C PRO A 438 -4.35 7.79 -4.51
N HIS A 439 -5.35 8.64 -4.29
CA HIS A 439 -6.75 8.28 -4.55
C HIS A 439 -6.94 7.92 -6.03
N GLN A 440 -7.92 7.05 -6.32
CA GLN A 440 -8.19 6.60 -7.69
C GLN A 440 -8.48 7.77 -8.64
N TYR A 441 -9.14 8.83 -8.15
CA TYR A 441 -9.40 10.06 -8.90
C TYR A 441 -8.12 10.78 -9.37
N THR A 442 -7.08 10.82 -8.53
CA THR A 442 -5.76 11.35 -8.92
C THR A 442 -5.15 10.52 -10.04
N SER A 443 -5.22 9.20 -9.93
CA SER A 443 -4.74 8.28 -10.97
C SER A 443 -5.53 8.41 -12.28
N ASN A 444 -6.86 8.52 -12.19
CA ASN A 444 -7.76 8.70 -13.33
C ASN A 444 -7.42 9.98 -14.10
N GLU A 445 -7.22 11.10 -13.40
CA GLU A 445 -6.91 12.39 -14.01
C GLU A 445 -5.61 12.34 -14.83
N ILE A 446 -4.56 11.74 -14.28
CA ILE A 446 -3.28 11.54 -14.99
C ILE A 446 -3.49 10.71 -16.26
N ILE A 447 -4.25 9.61 -16.17
CA ILE A 447 -4.52 8.73 -17.31
C ILE A 447 -5.32 9.46 -18.41
N ALA A 448 -6.37 10.20 -18.04
CA ALA A 448 -7.19 10.97 -18.99
C ALA A 448 -6.36 12.02 -19.71
N LEU A 449 -5.64 12.86 -18.95
CA LEU A 449 -4.80 13.93 -19.50
C LEU A 449 -3.71 13.37 -20.42
N TRP A 450 -3.06 12.26 -20.04
CA TRP A 450 -2.09 11.58 -20.88
C TRP A 450 -2.70 11.08 -22.20
N ARG A 451 -3.89 10.48 -22.17
CA ARG A 451 -4.60 10.02 -23.39
C ARG A 451 -4.99 11.19 -24.31
N LEU A 452 -5.48 12.29 -23.73
CA LEU A 452 -5.84 13.50 -24.48
C LEU A 452 -4.62 14.14 -25.14
N CYS A 453 -3.48 14.19 -24.42
CA CYS A 453 -2.20 14.65 -24.97
C CYS A 453 -1.73 13.77 -26.13
N LYS A 454 -1.73 12.45 -25.95
CA LYS A 454 -1.30 11.48 -26.99
C LYS A 454 -2.13 11.59 -28.28
N THR A 455 -3.36 12.06 -28.18
CA THR A 455 -4.29 12.23 -29.30
C THR A 455 -4.44 13.70 -29.72
N SER A 456 -3.56 14.57 -29.23
CA SER A 456 -3.50 16.00 -29.54
C SER A 456 -4.86 16.68 -29.43
N CYS A 457 -5.59 16.42 -28.34
CA CYS A 457 -6.90 17.05 -28.11
C CYS A 457 -6.71 18.54 -27.86
N VAL A 458 -7.22 19.40 -28.75
CA VAL A 458 -7.05 20.86 -28.61
C VAL A 458 -8.02 21.51 -27.62
N HIS A 459 -8.95 20.74 -27.05
CA HIS A 459 -10.02 21.22 -26.15
C HIS A 459 -9.78 20.82 -24.68
N SER A 460 -8.58 20.40 -24.33
CA SER A 460 -8.16 20.10 -22.96
C SER A 460 -6.77 20.69 -22.69
N PRO A 461 -6.37 20.86 -21.41
CA PRO A 461 -4.97 21.04 -21.06
C PRO A 461 -4.14 19.89 -21.63
N GLN A 462 -2.95 20.21 -22.17
CA GLN A 462 -2.00 19.19 -22.57
C GLN A 462 -1.24 18.72 -21.33
N PHE A 463 -1.31 17.43 -21.07
CA PHE A 463 -0.43 16.78 -20.10
C PHE A 463 1.03 16.97 -20.50
N MET A 464 1.86 17.44 -19.58
CA MET A 464 3.29 17.62 -19.82
C MET A 464 4.08 16.56 -19.05
N ASN A 465 3.83 16.42 -17.75
CA ASN A 465 4.48 15.42 -16.90
C ASN A 465 3.75 15.26 -15.56
N ASN A 466 4.12 14.27 -14.75
CA ASN A 466 3.71 14.16 -13.36
C ASN A 466 4.86 13.71 -12.46
N ALA A 467 4.80 14.07 -11.18
CA ALA A 467 5.74 13.65 -10.16
C ALA A 467 4.99 13.27 -8.89
N MET A 468 5.56 12.38 -8.07
CA MET A 468 4.96 11.95 -6.81
C MET A 468 6.03 11.77 -5.74
N ASP A 469 5.78 12.28 -4.53
CA ASP A 469 6.68 12.22 -3.38
C ASP A 469 5.91 11.92 -2.10
N CYS A 470 6.60 11.87 -0.96
CA CYS A 470 5.99 11.87 0.36
C CYS A 470 5.73 13.30 0.85
N LEU A 471 4.59 13.50 1.50
CA LEU A 471 4.19 14.77 2.06
C LEU A 471 5.08 15.11 3.26
N MET A 472 5.74 16.26 3.17
CA MET A 472 6.60 16.80 4.22
C MET A 472 5.77 17.52 5.29
N SER A 473 6.30 17.57 6.51
CA SER A 473 5.75 18.37 7.60
C SER A 473 5.72 19.86 7.25
N GLY A 474 4.68 20.57 7.70
CA GLY A 474 4.58 22.04 7.56
C GLY A 474 3.99 22.55 6.23
N ILE A 475 3.65 21.66 5.30
CA ILE A 475 2.94 22.03 4.06
C ILE A 475 1.49 22.42 4.34
N ASP A 476 0.80 21.61 5.13
CA ASP A 476 -0.59 21.76 5.51
C ASP A 476 -0.77 21.23 6.93
N THR A 477 -1.57 21.92 7.74
CA THR A 477 -1.90 21.47 9.11
C THR A 477 -2.76 20.22 9.11
N GLN A 478 -3.53 19.96 8.04
CA GLN A 478 -4.26 18.71 7.84
C GLN A 478 -3.44 17.68 7.03
N GLY A 479 -2.24 18.04 6.59
CA GLY A 479 -1.41 17.18 5.75
C GLY A 479 -0.90 15.97 6.52
N MET A 480 -1.16 14.77 6.01
CA MET A 480 -0.68 13.54 6.62
C MET A 480 0.81 13.32 6.30
N VAL A 481 1.69 13.63 7.25
CA VAL A 481 3.15 13.53 7.05
C VAL A 481 3.55 12.10 6.71
N GLY A 482 4.33 11.94 5.63
CA GLY A 482 4.71 10.63 5.10
C GLY A 482 3.69 10.02 4.12
N GLY A 483 2.48 10.57 4.04
CA GLY A 483 1.48 10.24 3.01
C GLY A 483 1.93 10.71 1.63
N PHE A 484 1.17 10.45 0.57
CA PHE A 484 1.57 10.88 -0.77
C PHE A 484 1.37 12.38 -1.02
N VAL A 485 2.14 12.91 -1.96
CA VAL A 485 1.86 14.16 -2.69
C VAL A 485 2.13 13.93 -4.18
N VAL A 486 1.20 14.36 -5.03
CA VAL A 486 1.23 14.23 -6.49
C VAL A 486 1.19 15.61 -7.13
N PHE A 487 2.08 15.82 -8.10
CA PHE A 487 2.16 17.03 -8.92
C PHE A 487 1.81 16.67 -10.38
N ILE A 488 0.77 17.28 -10.92
CA ILE A 488 0.32 17.08 -12.31
C ILE A 488 0.62 18.36 -13.09
N LEU A 489 1.63 18.32 -13.97
CA LEU A 489 2.05 19.45 -14.82
C LEU A 489 1.32 19.40 -16.15
N MET A 490 0.69 20.52 -16.51
CA MET A 490 -0.09 20.67 -17.74
C MET A 490 -0.03 22.09 -18.30
N THR A 491 -0.33 22.27 -19.57
CA THR A 491 -0.39 23.61 -20.19
C THR A 491 -1.48 24.47 -19.57
N LYS A 492 -1.21 25.76 -19.40
CA LYS A 492 -2.24 26.75 -19.09
C LYS A 492 -3.14 26.95 -20.31
N VAL A 493 -4.44 26.71 -20.16
CA VAL A 493 -5.42 27.03 -21.21
C VAL A 493 -5.85 28.50 -21.08
N PRO A 494 -6.13 29.19 -22.20
CA PRO A 494 -6.63 30.57 -22.17
C PRO A 494 -8.07 30.65 -21.68
N GLY A 495 -8.51 31.87 -21.40
CA GLY A 495 -9.90 32.17 -21.04
C GLY A 495 -10.17 32.26 -19.55
N VAL A 496 -11.46 32.32 -19.20
CA VAL A 496 -11.97 32.43 -17.83
C VAL A 496 -12.78 31.19 -17.48
N GLN A 497 -12.73 30.75 -16.23
CA GLN A 497 -13.59 29.69 -15.72
C GLN A 497 -15.04 30.16 -15.79
N LEU A 498 -15.93 29.36 -16.40
CA LEU A 498 -17.34 29.72 -16.47
C LEU A 498 -17.99 29.59 -15.08
N SER A 499 -18.82 30.58 -14.76
CA SER A 499 -19.71 30.58 -13.61
C SER A 499 -21.12 30.96 -14.06
N ARG A 500 -22.11 30.78 -13.19
CA ARG A 500 -23.50 31.17 -13.50
C ARG A 500 -23.59 32.67 -13.73
N GLU A 501 -22.87 33.47 -12.94
CA GLU A 501 -22.81 34.93 -13.05
C GLU A 501 -22.20 35.37 -14.38
N ILE A 502 -21.07 34.78 -14.78
CA ILE A 502 -20.43 35.07 -16.07
C ILE A 502 -21.39 34.73 -17.21
N LEU A 503 -22.02 33.55 -17.17
CA LEU A 503 -22.93 33.13 -18.22
C LEU A 503 -24.20 34.00 -18.28
N GLN A 504 -24.75 34.42 -17.14
CA GLN A 504 -25.93 35.30 -17.07
C GLN A 504 -25.63 36.74 -17.51
N SER A 505 -24.38 37.19 -17.40
CA SER A 505 -23.96 38.51 -17.91
C SER A 505 -23.88 38.59 -19.44
N LYS A 506 -23.90 37.43 -20.12
CA LYS A 506 -23.79 37.32 -21.58
C LYS A 506 -25.15 37.39 -22.27
N THR A 507 -25.20 37.91 -23.49
CA THR A 507 -26.44 37.89 -24.29
C THR A 507 -26.79 36.46 -24.70
N ILE A 508 -28.03 36.24 -25.13
CA ILE A 508 -28.49 34.93 -25.61
C ILE A 508 -27.62 34.44 -26.79
N GLU A 509 -27.23 35.34 -27.69
CA GLU A 509 -26.37 35.04 -28.83
C GLU A 509 -24.98 34.60 -28.36
N GLU A 510 -24.37 35.29 -27.40
CA GLU A 510 -23.09 34.91 -26.82
C GLU A 510 -23.16 33.55 -26.09
N ARG A 511 -24.23 33.30 -25.33
CA ARG A 511 -24.47 32.00 -24.68
C ARG A 511 -24.60 30.88 -25.70
N ASN A 512 -25.27 31.12 -26.82
CA ASN A 512 -25.37 30.15 -27.91
C ASN A 512 -24.02 29.87 -28.59
N VAL A 513 -23.14 30.87 -28.68
CA VAL A 513 -21.76 30.68 -29.16
C VAL A 513 -20.97 29.80 -28.17
N ILE A 514 -21.08 30.06 -26.86
CA ILE A 514 -20.45 29.24 -25.82
C ILE A 514 -20.94 27.79 -25.90
N ARG A 515 -22.26 27.57 -25.99
CA ARG A 515 -22.85 26.23 -26.15
C ARG A 515 -22.28 25.50 -27.35
N LYS A 516 -22.25 26.16 -28.52
CA LYS A 516 -21.71 25.56 -29.73
C LYS A 516 -20.25 25.13 -29.56
N ALA A 517 -19.43 25.98 -28.94
CA ALA A 517 -18.02 25.67 -28.66
C ALA A 517 -17.86 24.53 -27.65
N PHE A 518 -18.66 24.49 -26.58
CA PHE A 518 -18.70 23.39 -25.62
C PHE A 518 -19.07 22.07 -26.30
N LYS A 519 -20.12 22.04 -27.12
CA LYS A 519 -20.51 20.84 -27.88
C LYS A 519 -19.39 20.35 -28.79
N THR A 520 -18.67 21.25 -29.46
CA THR A 520 -17.49 20.88 -30.24
C THR A 520 -16.41 20.26 -29.36
N ALA A 521 -16.11 20.86 -28.19
CA ALA A 521 -15.14 20.33 -27.24
C ALA A 521 -15.52 18.91 -26.77
N LEU A 522 -16.75 18.72 -26.30
CA LEU A 522 -17.21 17.42 -25.78
C LEU A 522 -17.21 16.33 -26.85
N LEU A 523 -17.66 16.65 -28.07
CA LEU A 523 -17.59 15.70 -29.20
C LEU A 523 -16.16 15.28 -29.53
N GLU A 524 -15.18 16.19 -29.41
CA GLU A 524 -13.77 15.86 -29.62
C GLU A 524 -13.19 14.95 -28.51
N LEU A 525 -13.67 15.08 -27.27
CA LEU A 525 -13.35 14.16 -26.18
C LEU A 525 -13.97 12.77 -26.42
N TRP A 526 -15.25 12.70 -26.79
CA TRP A 526 -15.93 11.44 -27.08
C TRP A 526 -15.32 10.68 -28.26
N LYS A 527 -14.86 11.41 -29.29
CA LYS A 527 -14.08 10.83 -30.41
C LYS A 527 -12.82 10.10 -29.93
N ARG A 528 -12.25 10.53 -28.80
CA ARG A 528 -11.08 9.93 -28.12
C ARG A 528 -11.47 8.95 -27.01
N ARG A 529 -12.76 8.61 -26.93
CA ARG A 529 -13.35 7.68 -25.95
C ARG A 529 -13.24 8.14 -24.50
N ILE A 530 -13.26 9.45 -24.27
CA ILE A 530 -13.26 10.02 -22.92
C ILE A 530 -14.59 10.73 -22.72
N GLU A 531 -15.32 10.31 -21.69
CA GLU A 531 -16.55 10.95 -21.24
C GLU A 531 -16.31 11.50 -19.82
N PRO A 532 -16.29 12.84 -19.65
CA PRO A 532 -16.23 13.43 -18.31
C PRO A 532 -17.54 13.18 -17.57
N GLU A 533 -17.44 12.75 -16.31
CA GLU A 533 -18.60 12.48 -15.47
C GLU A 533 -18.92 13.68 -14.55
N ASP A 534 -17.91 14.48 -14.17
CA ASP A 534 -18.11 15.74 -13.42
C ASP A 534 -18.58 16.88 -14.34
N CYS A 535 -19.86 16.80 -14.73
CA CYS A 535 -20.55 17.78 -15.56
C CYS A 535 -20.85 19.05 -14.74
N ALA A 536 -19.93 20.01 -14.74
CA ALA A 536 -20.14 21.27 -14.01
C ALA A 536 -19.54 22.46 -14.74
N LEU A 537 -20.19 23.63 -14.66
CA LEU A 537 -19.70 24.89 -15.24
C LEU A 537 -18.27 25.23 -14.81
N ARG A 538 -17.91 24.92 -13.56
CA ARG A 538 -16.56 25.13 -13.02
C ARG A 538 -15.47 24.36 -13.78
N ASN A 539 -15.84 23.32 -14.52
CA ASN A 539 -14.91 22.50 -15.31
C ASN A 539 -14.81 22.99 -16.78
N LEU A 540 -15.41 24.14 -17.09
CA LEU A 540 -15.35 24.78 -18.40
C LEU A 540 -14.54 26.08 -18.35
N MET A 541 -13.58 26.21 -19.27
CA MET A 541 -12.85 27.44 -19.52
C MET A 541 -13.30 28.05 -20.84
N TRP A 542 -13.74 29.30 -20.81
CA TRP A 542 -14.19 30.04 -21.99
C TRP A 542 -13.14 31.05 -22.44
N ASP A 543 -12.59 30.84 -23.63
CA ASP A 543 -11.74 31.79 -24.33
C ASP A 543 -12.60 32.61 -25.30
N ASP A 544 -12.88 33.85 -24.90
CA ASP A 544 -13.71 34.77 -25.68
C ASP A 544 -13.03 35.26 -26.96
N GLU A 545 -11.70 35.38 -26.96
CA GLU A 545 -10.93 35.83 -28.12
C GLU A 545 -10.95 34.79 -29.23
N GLN A 546 -10.72 33.52 -28.87
CA GLN A 546 -10.75 32.40 -29.82
C GLN A 546 -12.14 31.81 -30.04
N ARG A 547 -13.15 32.27 -29.29
CA ARG A 547 -14.50 31.70 -29.22
C ARG A 547 -14.45 30.18 -28.99
N LYS A 548 -13.62 29.75 -28.05
CA LYS A 548 -13.29 28.35 -27.81
C LYS A 548 -13.55 27.94 -26.36
N CYS A 549 -14.07 26.73 -26.19
CA CYS A 549 -14.28 26.12 -24.89
C CYS A 549 -13.23 25.02 -24.65
N TYR A 550 -12.74 24.95 -23.42
CA TYR A 550 -11.88 23.87 -22.93
C TYR A 550 -12.56 23.17 -21.75
N ILE A 551 -12.42 21.85 -21.69
CA ILE A 551 -12.88 21.02 -20.57
C ILE A 551 -11.66 20.68 -19.72
N VAL A 552 -11.77 20.88 -18.40
CA VAL A 552 -10.72 20.63 -17.41
C VAL A 552 -11.22 19.70 -16.30
N ASP A 553 -10.33 19.32 -15.38
CA ASP A 553 -10.63 18.49 -14.19
C ASP A 553 -11.17 17.08 -14.53
N PHE A 554 -10.31 16.21 -15.06
CA PHE A 554 -10.66 14.85 -15.50
C PHE A 554 -10.53 13.81 -14.39
N GLU A 555 -10.81 14.19 -13.14
CA GLU A 555 -10.69 13.27 -12.01
C GLU A 555 -11.79 12.20 -11.98
N ASP A 556 -12.95 12.53 -12.54
CA ASP A 556 -14.05 11.59 -12.78
C ASP A 556 -14.37 11.53 -14.28
N TRP A 557 -13.97 10.42 -14.92
CA TRP A 557 -14.21 10.17 -16.34
C TRP A 557 -14.39 8.68 -16.59
N SER A 558 -15.13 8.35 -17.64
CA SER A 558 -15.33 6.98 -18.08
C SER A 558 -14.80 6.76 -19.50
N ASN A 559 -14.38 5.52 -19.76
CA ASN A 559 -13.88 5.10 -21.07
C ASN A 559 -15.04 4.60 -21.92
N LEU A 560 -15.39 5.37 -22.95
CA LEU A 560 -16.44 4.98 -23.88
C LEU A 560 -16.05 3.71 -24.65
N LYS A 561 -16.88 2.67 -24.55
CA LYS A 561 -16.69 1.41 -25.32
C LYS A 561 -16.64 1.67 -26.82
N THR A 562 -17.50 2.57 -27.29
CA THR A 562 -17.58 3.03 -28.68
C THR A 562 -17.61 4.56 -28.68
N PRO A 563 -16.82 5.23 -29.54
CA PRO A 563 -16.91 6.68 -29.69
C PRO A 563 -18.36 7.09 -29.95
N LEU A 564 -18.91 7.97 -29.11
CA LEU A 564 -20.26 8.49 -29.33
C LEU A 564 -20.24 9.38 -30.57
N ALA A 565 -21.01 8.98 -31.58
CA ALA A 565 -21.23 9.79 -32.78
C ALA A 565 -22.11 11.00 -32.45
N LYS A 566 -22.01 12.07 -33.27
CA LYS A 566 -22.82 13.30 -33.16
C LYS A 566 -24.34 13.05 -33.02
N LYS A 567 -24.83 11.91 -33.53
CA LYS A 567 -26.24 11.49 -33.44
C LYS A 567 -26.72 11.17 -32.01
N TYR A 568 -25.81 11.00 -31.06
CA TYR A 568 -26.12 10.76 -29.64
C TYR A 568 -26.19 12.05 -28.82
N TRP A 569 -26.04 13.22 -29.46
CA TRP A 569 -26.21 14.48 -28.74
C TRP A 569 -27.68 14.67 -28.36
N GLU A 570 -27.92 14.86 -27.06
CA GLU A 570 -29.21 15.23 -26.49
C GLU A 570 -29.13 16.62 -25.85
N ASP A 571 -30.25 17.36 -25.84
CA ASP A 571 -30.26 18.70 -25.24
C ASP A 571 -30.18 18.67 -23.70
N SER A 572 -30.42 17.50 -23.08
CA SER A 572 -30.17 17.24 -21.66
C SER A 572 -28.73 17.55 -21.24
N PHE A 573 -27.74 17.31 -22.11
CA PHE A 573 -26.33 17.62 -21.82
C PHE A 573 -26.09 19.11 -21.55
N TRP A 574 -26.93 20.02 -22.07
CA TRP A 574 -26.84 21.42 -21.69
C TRP A 574 -27.23 21.62 -20.23
N GLY A 575 -28.27 20.93 -19.77
CA GLY A 575 -28.73 20.97 -18.38
C GLY A 575 -27.68 20.44 -17.43
N ASP A 576 -27.10 19.27 -17.74
CA ASP A 576 -26.09 18.61 -16.89
C ASP A 576 -24.88 19.52 -16.63
N TRP A 577 -24.44 20.26 -17.66
CA TRP A 577 -23.32 21.18 -17.55
C TRP A 577 -23.69 22.59 -17.07
N GLY A 578 -24.96 22.84 -16.71
CA GLY A 578 -25.45 24.15 -16.29
C GLY A 578 -25.49 25.21 -17.42
N LEU A 579 -25.53 24.76 -18.67
CA LEU A 579 -25.59 25.59 -19.88
C LEU A 579 -27.01 25.75 -20.44
N SER A 580 -28.06 25.14 -19.89
CA SER A 580 -29.43 25.27 -20.40
C SER A 580 -29.97 26.71 -20.27
N GLU A 581 -30.89 27.11 -21.15
CA GLU A 581 -31.59 28.42 -21.06
C GLU A 581 -32.68 28.41 -19.98
N GLU A 582 -33.19 27.23 -19.60
CA GLU A 582 -34.40 27.06 -18.79
C GLU A 582 -34.25 27.36 -17.29
N LEU A 583 -33.12 27.91 -16.85
CA LEU A 583 -32.94 28.33 -15.44
C LEU A 583 -33.57 29.70 -15.12
N GLY A 584 -34.64 30.06 -15.84
CA GLY A 584 -35.61 31.06 -15.42
C GLY A 584 -36.79 30.37 -14.76
N LEU A 585 -36.66 30.02 -13.48
CA LEU A 585 -37.69 30.01 -12.42
C LEU A 585 -37.18 29.18 -11.21
N ASN A 586 -37.22 29.84 -10.04
CA ASN A 586 -36.84 29.45 -8.68
C ASN A 586 -35.37 29.64 -8.28
#